data_AF-A0A1J3GEV5-F1
#
_entry.id   AF-A0A1J3GEV5-F1
#
_cell.length_a   1.000
_cell.length_b   1.000
_cell.length_c   1.000
_cell.angle_alpha   90.00
_cell.angle_beta   90.00
_cell.angle_gamma   90.00
#
_symmetry.space_group_name_H-M   'P 1'
#
loop_
_entity.id
_entity.type
_entity.pdbx_description
1 polymer ?
#
loop_
_entity_poly.entity_id
_entity_poly.type
_entity_poly.pdbx_seq_one_letter_code
_entity_poly.pdbx_strand_id
1 'polypeptide(L)'
;AGPVSGFGKRLTSILGSCLSEYDGEATFFDEGVRSSKRHQLEEKLLQLVNPAFIDVLGHIRWGMLEKFKASFDKALDIGEGFSSASSAWFKSCMAQFDEECAGAIIEQANWDTTKVRDKLVRDIEAHISSVRTSKLSELTSQYESKLHEALSEPVEALLEGASDDTWTTVKKLHRRETDSAVSGLSSALARFEMDEETREKMVKSLQDYSRSVIENKAKEEAGRVLMRMKERFGTLFSHDSDSMPRVWTGKEDLRAITKSARSASLKLLSVMAVIRLGDETDNIEKTLTVALMDPTKNETSKKSITASDPLASSTWDEVPSTRTLITPVQCKSIWRQFKTETEYTVTQAISAQEANKRGSNWLPPPWAILALIVLGFNEFMTLLRNPLYLGVLFVGFLLVKALWTQLDIPGEFRNGALPGLISISAKFVPTIMNLLKNLAQQGEAPPAANPENRHSSNNASLSEAEHKSATKKD
;
A
#
# COMPACT_ATOMS: atom_id res chain seq x y z
N ALA A 1 -5.06 -5.26 59.88
CA ALA A 1 -5.45 -6.50 60.58
C ALA A 1 -6.65 -7.10 59.84
N GLY A 2 -6.99 -8.38 60.06
CA GLY A 2 -8.22 -8.98 59.53
C GLY A 2 -9.41 -8.80 60.47
N PRO A 3 -10.62 -9.26 60.10
CA PRO A 3 -11.77 -9.29 60.99
C PRO A 3 -11.48 -10.08 62.28
N VAL A 4 -11.90 -9.55 63.43
CA VAL A 4 -11.70 -10.20 64.73
C VAL A 4 -12.80 -11.22 64.97
N SER A 5 -12.45 -12.51 64.94
CA SER A 5 -13.43 -13.60 65.11
C SER A 5 -14.15 -13.52 66.47
N GLY A 6 -15.48 -13.46 66.41
CA GLY A 6 -16.33 -13.35 67.60
C GLY A 6 -16.25 -11.98 68.30
N PHE A 7 -15.92 -10.90 67.58
CA PHE A 7 -15.89 -9.53 68.10
C PHE A 7 -17.14 -9.18 68.92
N GLY A 8 -18.34 -9.35 68.35
CA GLY A 8 -19.61 -9.03 69.02
C GLY A 8 -19.76 -9.78 70.34
N LYS A 9 -19.60 -11.12 70.33
CA LYS A 9 -19.69 -11.95 71.55
C LYS A 9 -18.67 -11.56 72.63
N ARG A 10 -17.41 -11.29 72.24
CA ARG A 10 -16.36 -10.86 73.18
C ARG A 10 -16.70 -9.51 73.80
N LEU A 11 -17.13 -8.56 72.96
CA LEU A 11 -17.44 -7.21 73.40
C LEU A 11 -18.69 -7.17 74.29
N THR A 12 -19.75 -7.89 73.92
CA THR A 12 -20.94 -8.12 74.76
C THR A 12 -20.57 -8.69 76.13
N SER A 13 -19.66 -9.67 76.18
CA SER A 13 -19.21 -10.26 77.45
C SER A 13 -18.41 -9.28 78.32
N ILE A 14 -17.56 -8.43 77.71
CA ILE A 14 -16.77 -7.42 78.43
C ILE A 14 -17.72 -6.35 79.00
N LEU A 15 -18.62 -5.81 78.17
CA LEU A 15 -19.61 -4.82 78.58
C LEU A 15 -20.53 -5.38 79.68
N GLY A 16 -20.97 -6.63 79.54
CA GLY A 16 -21.76 -7.34 80.55
C GLY A 16 -21.04 -7.46 81.90
N SER A 17 -19.75 -7.78 81.92
CA SER A 17 -18.96 -7.82 83.18
C SER A 17 -18.89 -6.44 83.84
N CYS A 18 -18.54 -5.40 83.08
CA CYS A 18 -18.43 -4.04 83.62
C CYS A 18 -19.77 -3.52 84.18
N LEU A 19 -20.89 -3.82 83.53
CA LEU A 19 -22.21 -3.44 84.01
C LEU A 19 -22.64 -4.28 85.23
N SER A 20 -22.35 -5.58 85.25
CA SER A 20 -22.67 -6.45 86.39
C SER A 20 -21.85 -6.13 87.64
N GLU A 21 -20.58 -5.76 87.50
CA GLU A 21 -19.73 -5.30 88.61
C GLU A 21 -20.25 -3.98 89.20
N TYR A 22 -20.64 -3.03 88.33
CA TYR A 22 -21.31 -1.80 88.74
C TYR A 22 -22.63 -2.09 89.47
N ASP A 23 -23.49 -2.94 88.91
CA ASP A 23 -24.81 -3.24 89.48
C ASP A 23 -24.69 -3.90 90.87
N GLY A 24 -23.64 -4.71 91.09
CA GLY A 24 -23.31 -5.28 92.40
C GLY A 24 -22.87 -4.25 93.42
N GLU A 25 -21.82 -3.46 93.13
CA GLU A 25 -21.25 -2.48 94.08
C GLU A 25 -22.22 -1.32 94.37
N ALA A 26 -23.03 -0.92 93.38
CA ALA A 26 -23.97 0.18 93.52
C ALA A 26 -25.26 -0.19 94.30
N THR A 27 -25.43 -1.44 94.76
CA THR A 27 -26.66 -1.93 95.41
C THR A 27 -27.10 -1.11 96.64
N PHE A 28 -26.16 -0.46 97.33
CA PHE A 28 -26.44 0.31 98.56
C PHE A 28 -26.81 1.79 98.33
N PHE A 29 -26.87 2.24 97.08
CA PHE A 29 -27.20 3.63 96.73
C PHE A 29 -28.68 3.79 96.37
N ASP A 30 -29.14 5.05 96.35
CA ASP A 30 -30.47 5.41 95.85
C ASP A 30 -30.70 4.91 94.41
N GLU A 31 -31.88 4.36 94.14
CA GLU A 31 -32.21 3.72 92.87
C GLU A 31 -32.16 4.69 91.67
N GLY A 32 -32.58 5.94 91.87
CA GLY A 32 -32.55 6.97 90.84
C GLY A 32 -31.11 7.39 90.51
N VAL A 33 -30.28 7.56 91.55
CA VAL A 33 -28.85 7.86 91.39
C VAL A 33 -28.12 6.68 90.72
N ARG A 34 -28.37 5.45 91.16
CA ARG A 34 -27.81 4.23 90.59
C ARG A 34 -28.18 4.08 89.12
N SER A 35 -29.47 4.12 88.79
CA SER A 35 -29.95 3.98 87.41
C SER A 35 -29.38 5.06 86.48
N SER A 36 -29.29 6.31 86.94
CA SER A 36 -28.68 7.41 86.19
C SER A 36 -27.18 7.19 85.94
N LYS A 37 -26.44 6.73 86.96
CA LYS A 37 -25.00 6.48 86.85
C LYS A 37 -24.67 5.23 86.04
N ARG A 38 -25.52 4.21 86.10
CA ARG A 38 -25.47 3.02 85.22
C ARG A 38 -25.57 3.42 83.75
N HIS A 39 -26.60 4.20 83.40
CA HIS A 39 -26.78 4.68 82.02
C HIS A 39 -25.59 5.56 81.57
N GLN A 40 -25.04 6.40 82.45
CA GLN A 40 -23.85 7.20 82.15
C GLN A 40 -22.59 6.34 81.93
N LEU A 41 -22.46 5.21 82.63
CA LEU A 41 -21.38 4.24 82.42
C LEU A 41 -21.55 3.52 81.08
N GLU A 42 -22.76 3.01 80.81
CA GLU A 42 -23.13 2.31 79.58
C GLU A 42 -22.86 3.18 78.34
N GLU A 43 -23.33 4.43 78.33
CA GLU A 43 -23.08 5.38 77.24
C GLU A 43 -21.58 5.61 76.99
N LYS A 44 -20.78 5.80 78.05
CA LYS A 44 -19.33 6.00 77.94
C LYS A 44 -18.59 4.76 77.44
N LEU A 45 -18.99 3.57 77.90
CA LEU A 45 -18.45 2.31 77.41
C LEU A 45 -18.73 2.17 75.92
N LEU A 46 -19.97 2.39 75.48
CA LEU A 46 -20.35 2.35 74.06
C LEU A 46 -19.58 3.38 73.22
N GLN A 47 -19.39 4.61 73.71
CA GLN A 47 -18.56 5.62 73.05
C GLN A 47 -17.09 5.18 72.89
N LEU A 48 -16.52 4.50 73.90
CA LEU A 48 -15.15 3.98 73.86
C LEU A 48 -14.98 2.85 72.83
N VAL A 49 -15.98 1.98 72.67
CA VAL A 49 -15.87 0.77 71.85
C VAL A 49 -16.37 0.94 70.41
N ASN A 50 -17.17 1.98 70.14
CA ASN A 50 -17.71 2.30 68.80
C ASN A 50 -16.62 2.46 67.71
N PRO A 51 -15.46 3.13 67.93
CA PRO A 51 -14.40 3.19 66.91
C PRO A 51 -13.91 1.80 66.46
N ALA A 52 -13.74 0.85 67.39
CA ALA A 52 -13.31 -0.50 67.07
C ALA A 52 -14.38 -1.29 66.28
N PHE A 53 -15.67 -1.04 66.55
CA PHE A 53 -16.76 -1.60 65.75
C PHE A 53 -16.76 -1.06 64.32
N ILE A 54 -16.56 0.26 64.14
CA ILE A 54 -16.43 0.89 62.82
C ILE A 54 -15.24 0.31 62.04
N ASP A 55 -14.10 0.09 62.69
CA ASP A 55 -12.92 -0.52 62.07
C ASP A 55 -13.18 -1.98 61.64
N VAL A 56 -13.87 -2.77 62.47
CA VAL A 56 -14.27 -4.15 62.12
C VAL A 56 -15.20 -4.16 60.91
N LEU A 57 -16.22 -3.30 60.86
CA LEU A 57 -17.09 -3.15 59.69
C LEU A 57 -16.31 -2.67 58.45
N GLY A 58 -15.30 -1.81 58.63
CA GLY A 58 -14.39 -1.38 57.56
C GLY A 58 -13.58 -2.53 56.98
N HIS A 59 -13.05 -3.41 57.83
CA HIS A 59 -12.32 -4.61 57.42
C HIS A 59 -13.21 -5.65 56.73
N ILE A 60 -14.42 -5.90 57.25
CA ILE A 60 -15.42 -6.76 56.62
C ILE A 60 -15.75 -6.23 55.21
N ARG A 61 -16.09 -4.94 55.07
CA ARG A 61 -16.39 -4.33 53.77
C ARG A 61 -15.25 -4.53 52.76
N TRP A 62 -14.01 -4.25 53.17
CA TRP A 62 -12.85 -4.39 52.29
C TRP A 62 -12.61 -5.85 51.89
N GLY A 63 -12.65 -6.78 52.85
CA GLY A 63 -12.47 -8.21 52.58
C GLY A 63 -13.53 -8.77 51.62
N MET A 64 -14.79 -8.39 51.81
CA MET A 64 -15.89 -8.78 50.91
C MET A 64 -15.73 -8.19 49.51
N LEU A 65 -15.32 -6.92 49.39
CA LEU A 65 -15.08 -6.29 48.09
C LEU A 65 -13.94 -6.94 47.31
N GLU A 66 -12.80 -7.22 47.95
CA GLU A 66 -11.68 -7.90 47.27
C GLU A 66 -12.02 -9.35 46.91
N LYS A 67 -12.77 -10.06 47.77
CA LYS A 67 -13.28 -11.40 47.48
C LYS A 67 -14.25 -11.40 46.30
N PHE A 68 -15.13 -10.38 46.21
CA PHE A 68 -16.03 -10.19 45.07
C PHE A 68 -15.24 -10.02 43.78
N LYS A 69 -14.30 -9.05 43.72
CA LYS A 69 -13.46 -8.80 42.53
C LYS A 69 -12.77 -10.09 42.04
N ALA A 70 -11.99 -10.72 42.93
CA ALA A 70 -11.22 -11.91 42.58
C ALA A 70 -12.08 -13.11 42.13
N SER A 71 -13.30 -13.24 42.68
CA SER A 71 -14.23 -14.32 42.27
C SER A 71 -14.95 -13.99 40.97
N PHE A 72 -15.32 -12.72 40.78
CA PHE A 72 -16.00 -12.23 39.59
C PHE A 72 -15.09 -12.25 38.36
N ASP A 73 -13.88 -11.70 38.46
CA ASP A 73 -12.89 -11.71 37.38
C ASP A 73 -12.59 -13.15 36.93
N LYS A 74 -12.37 -14.06 37.89
CA LYS A 74 -12.15 -15.49 37.61
C LYS A 74 -13.35 -16.17 36.93
N ALA A 75 -14.58 -15.80 37.28
CA ALA A 75 -15.77 -16.35 36.62
C ALA A 75 -15.87 -15.88 35.16
N LEU A 76 -15.50 -14.63 34.88
CA LEU A 76 -15.43 -14.10 33.51
C LEU A 76 -14.32 -14.80 32.69
N ASP A 77 -13.16 -15.08 33.29
CA ASP A 77 -12.06 -15.81 32.64
C ASP A 77 -12.43 -17.27 32.27
N ILE A 78 -13.31 -17.90 33.07
CA ILE A 78 -13.87 -19.23 32.79
C ILE A 78 -14.95 -19.19 31.69
N GLY A 79 -15.41 -18.00 31.30
CA GLY A 79 -16.41 -17.78 30.25
C GLY A 79 -17.86 -17.79 30.74
N GLU A 80 -18.11 -17.58 32.03
CA GLU A 80 -19.47 -17.36 32.54
C GLU A 80 -20.09 -16.09 31.95
N GLY A 81 -21.42 -16.07 31.78
CA GLY A 81 -22.14 -14.89 31.31
C GLY A 81 -21.99 -13.72 32.30
N PHE A 82 -21.66 -12.53 31.80
CA PHE A 82 -21.36 -11.36 32.63
C PHE A 82 -22.49 -11.01 33.61
N SER A 83 -23.74 -11.00 33.14
CA SER A 83 -24.92 -10.76 33.96
C SER A 83 -25.20 -11.85 35.00
N SER A 84 -25.09 -13.12 34.60
CA SER A 84 -25.26 -14.25 35.52
C SER A 84 -24.20 -14.25 36.63
N ALA A 85 -22.93 -14.05 36.27
CA ALA A 85 -21.82 -14.00 37.21
C ALA A 85 -21.96 -12.80 38.17
N SER A 86 -22.20 -11.59 37.65
CA SER A 86 -22.34 -10.40 38.48
C SER A 86 -23.52 -10.50 39.44
N SER A 87 -24.70 -10.97 39.00
CA SER A 87 -25.87 -11.16 39.87
C SER A 87 -25.65 -12.24 40.95
N ALA A 88 -25.02 -13.37 40.58
CA ALA A 88 -24.74 -14.46 41.51
C ALA A 88 -23.72 -14.07 42.58
N TRP A 89 -22.57 -13.50 42.15
CA TRP A 89 -21.52 -13.06 43.08
C TRP A 89 -21.95 -11.86 43.93
N PHE A 90 -22.78 -10.95 43.40
CA PHE A 90 -23.36 -9.86 44.20
C PHE A 90 -24.21 -10.41 45.34
N LYS A 91 -25.16 -11.31 45.04
CA LYS A 91 -26.01 -11.94 46.05
C LYS A 91 -25.20 -12.72 47.09
N SER A 92 -24.20 -13.49 46.65
CA SER A 92 -23.31 -14.26 47.54
C SER A 92 -22.47 -13.35 48.45
N CYS A 93 -21.94 -12.25 47.91
CA CYS A 93 -21.16 -11.26 48.65
C CYS A 93 -22.02 -10.54 49.70
N MET A 94 -23.21 -10.07 49.31
CA MET A 94 -24.12 -9.40 50.25
C MET A 94 -24.61 -10.33 51.36
N ALA A 95 -24.92 -11.60 51.06
CA ALA A 95 -25.31 -12.57 52.07
C ALA A 95 -24.20 -12.83 53.11
N GLN A 96 -22.94 -12.96 52.65
CA GLN A 96 -21.78 -13.14 53.53
C GLN A 96 -21.47 -11.87 54.34
N PHE A 97 -21.62 -10.69 53.75
CA PHE A 97 -21.51 -9.42 54.46
C PHE A 97 -22.56 -9.31 55.58
N ASP A 98 -23.83 -9.61 55.27
CA ASP A 98 -24.93 -9.54 56.24
C ASP A 98 -24.72 -10.57 57.39
N GLU A 99 -24.16 -11.75 57.10
CA GLU A 99 -23.74 -12.76 58.10
C GLU A 99 -22.55 -12.31 58.98
N GLU A 100 -21.47 -11.81 58.38
CA GLU A 100 -20.29 -11.31 59.12
C GLU A 100 -20.64 -10.08 59.98
N CYS A 101 -21.50 -9.19 59.49
CA CYS A 101 -22.03 -8.07 60.26
C CYS A 101 -22.89 -8.51 61.43
N ALA A 102 -23.76 -9.53 61.28
CA ALA A 102 -24.53 -10.08 62.39
C ALA A 102 -23.63 -10.64 63.51
N GLY A 103 -22.46 -11.20 63.17
CA GLY A 103 -21.44 -11.64 64.13
C GLY A 103 -20.69 -10.51 64.85
N ALA A 104 -20.83 -9.25 64.41
CA ALA A 104 -20.19 -8.07 65.00
C ALA A 104 -21.13 -7.23 65.88
N ILE A 105 -22.44 -7.48 65.86
CA ILE A 105 -23.44 -6.80 66.71
C ILE A 105 -23.21 -7.14 68.18
N ILE A 106 -23.46 -6.18 69.07
CA ILE A 106 -23.44 -6.35 70.53
C ILE A 106 -24.85 -6.18 71.12
N GLU A 107 -25.14 -6.87 72.22
CA GLU A 107 -26.48 -6.84 72.83
C GLU A 107 -26.81 -5.49 73.47
N GLN A 108 -25.78 -4.75 73.90
CA GLN A 108 -25.91 -3.45 74.57
C GLN A 108 -26.06 -2.26 73.60
N ALA A 109 -26.01 -2.45 72.27
CA ALA A 109 -26.13 -1.34 71.34
C ALA A 109 -26.85 -1.68 70.03
N ASN A 110 -27.80 -0.81 69.66
CA ASN A 110 -28.48 -0.85 68.37
C ASN A 110 -27.69 -0.04 67.31
N TRP A 111 -26.48 -0.49 66.99
CA TRP A 111 -25.62 0.19 66.02
C TRP A 111 -26.02 -0.11 64.57
N ASP A 112 -26.06 0.94 63.75
CA ASP A 112 -26.48 0.91 62.35
C ASP A 112 -25.37 0.43 61.39
N THR A 113 -25.59 -0.70 60.73
CA THR A 113 -24.69 -1.25 59.68
C THR A 113 -25.05 -0.80 58.26
N THR A 114 -26.24 -0.20 58.04
CA THR A 114 -26.77 0.10 56.70
C THR A 114 -25.84 0.99 55.89
N LYS A 115 -25.25 2.03 56.51
CA LYS A 115 -24.30 2.94 55.82
C LYS A 115 -23.06 2.24 55.27
N VAL A 116 -22.60 1.18 55.94
CA VAL A 116 -21.45 0.38 55.46
C VAL A 116 -21.90 -0.57 54.35
N ARG A 117 -23.09 -1.15 54.48
CA ARG A 117 -23.75 -1.98 53.47
C ARG A 117 -23.98 -1.22 52.16
N ASP A 118 -24.57 -0.03 52.23
CA ASP A 118 -24.84 0.86 51.09
C ASP A 118 -23.55 1.39 50.44
N LYS A 119 -22.45 1.44 51.21
CA LYS A 119 -21.13 1.70 50.65
C LYS A 119 -20.59 0.47 49.91
N LEU A 120 -20.74 -0.74 50.46
CA LEU A 120 -20.34 -1.97 49.78
C LEU A 120 -21.08 -2.15 48.45
N VAL A 121 -22.40 -1.94 48.44
CA VAL A 121 -23.24 -2.02 47.24
C VAL A 121 -22.71 -1.08 46.16
N ARG A 122 -22.49 0.21 46.49
CA ARG A 122 -21.93 1.18 45.53
C ARG A 122 -20.51 0.85 45.08
N ASP A 123 -19.64 0.40 45.99
CA ASP A 123 -18.25 0.00 45.64
C ASP A 123 -18.26 -1.20 44.67
N ILE A 124 -19.19 -2.15 44.83
CA ILE A 124 -19.39 -3.30 43.93
C ILE A 124 -20.03 -2.87 42.60
N GLU A 125 -21.11 -2.09 42.60
CA GLU A 125 -21.79 -1.61 41.38
C GLU A 125 -20.87 -0.76 40.50
N ALA A 126 -20.01 0.06 41.11
CA ALA A 126 -18.98 0.82 40.41
C ALA A 126 -17.95 -0.11 39.76
N HIS A 127 -17.51 -1.17 40.45
CA HIS A 127 -16.59 -2.15 39.87
C HIS A 127 -17.24 -2.95 38.74
N ILE A 128 -18.47 -3.46 38.91
CA ILE A 128 -19.23 -4.13 37.84
C ILE A 128 -19.35 -3.21 36.62
N SER A 129 -19.66 -1.93 36.81
CA SER A 129 -19.80 -0.97 35.71
C SER A 129 -18.48 -0.67 35.00
N SER A 130 -17.37 -0.63 35.74
CA SER A 130 -16.02 -0.51 35.20
C SER A 130 -15.63 -1.72 34.34
N VAL A 131 -15.79 -2.94 34.88
CA VAL A 131 -15.49 -4.19 34.14
C VAL A 131 -16.41 -4.34 32.93
N ARG A 132 -17.71 -4.00 33.04
CA ARG A 132 -18.65 -3.96 31.91
C ARG A 132 -18.10 -3.09 30.79
N THR A 133 -17.72 -1.85 31.11
CA THR A 133 -17.19 -0.88 30.13
C THR A 133 -15.93 -1.42 29.44
N SER A 134 -14.98 -1.95 30.22
CA SER A 134 -13.74 -2.52 29.69
C SER A 134 -13.97 -3.74 28.78
N LYS A 135 -14.89 -4.64 29.15
CA LYS A 135 -15.20 -5.84 28.36
C LYS A 135 -15.99 -5.50 27.09
N LEU A 136 -16.83 -4.47 27.12
CA LEU A 136 -17.53 -3.97 25.94
C LEU A 136 -16.58 -3.29 24.95
N SER A 137 -15.59 -2.50 25.41
CA SER A 137 -14.59 -1.92 24.52
C SER A 137 -13.67 -2.99 23.92
N GLU A 138 -13.28 -4.00 24.72
CA GLU A 138 -12.52 -5.17 24.24
C GLU A 138 -13.30 -5.92 23.14
N LEU A 139 -14.56 -6.24 23.39
CA LEU A 139 -15.45 -6.92 22.45
C LEU A 139 -15.65 -6.13 21.15
N THR A 140 -15.84 -4.81 21.26
CA THR A 140 -15.99 -3.92 20.09
C THR A 140 -14.74 -3.96 19.23
N SER A 141 -13.57 -3.76 19.83
CA SER A 141 -12.27 -3.80 19.14
C SER A 141 -11.99 -5.17 18.49
N GLN A 142 -12.38 -6.28 19.13
CA GLN A 142 -12.27 -7.62 18.54
C GLN A 142 -13.12 -7.78 17.27
N TYR A 143 -14.35 -7.26 17.25
CA TYR A 143 -15.21 -7.32 16.06
C TYR A 143 -14.78 -6.32 14.97
N GLU A 144 -14.33 -5.13 15.34
CA GLU A 144 -13.73 -4.17 14.40
C GLU A 144 -12.49 -4.76 13.72
N SER A 145 -11.58 -5.37 14.48
CA SER A 145 -10.37 -6.02 13.93
C SER A 145 -10.69 -7.15 12.95
N LYS A 146 -11.65 -8.03 13.30
CA LYS A 146 -12.10 -9.11 12.40
C LYS A 146 -12.74 -8.56 11.12
N LEU A 147 -13.54 -7.50 11.24
CA LEU A 147 -14.22 -6.89 10.11
C LEU A 147 -13.25 -6.11 9.20
N HIS A 148 -12.20 -5.51 9.79
CA HIS A 148 -11.09 -4.93 9.05
C HIS A 148 -10.32 -5.99 8.26
N GLU A 149 -9.94 -7.10 8.89
CA GLU A 149 -9.25 -8.23 8.24
C GLU A 149 -10.09 -8.82 7.08
N ALA A 150 -11.38 -9.08 7.31
CA ALA A 150 -12.28 -9.65 6.33
C ALA A 150 -12.64 -8.72 5.15
N LEU A 151 -12.48 -7.40 5.30
CA LEU A 151 -12.81 -6.41 4.26
C LEU A 151 -11.57 -5.82 3.56
N SER A 152 -10.48 -5.56 4.28
CA SER A 152 -9.36 -4.76 3.78
C SER A 152 -8.67 -5.38 2.55
N GLU A 153 -8.14 -6.60 2.68
CA GLU A 153 -7.43 -7.27 1.58
C GLU A 153 -8.36 -7.65 0.41
N PRO A 154 -9.57 -8.22 0.64
CA PRO A 154 -10.44 -8.59 -0.47
C PRO A 154 -10.99 -7.37 -1.23
N VAL A 155 -11.20 -6.23 -0.56
CA VAL A 155 -11.57 -4.97 -1.24
C VAL A 155 -10.39 -4.41 -2.04
N GLU A 156 -9.16 -4.50 -1.54
CA GLU A 156 -7.95 -4.12 -2.30
C GLU A 156 -7.84 -4.92 -3.61
N ALA A 157 -7.95 -6.24 -3.52
CA ALA A 157 -7.89 -7.15 -4.68
C ALA A 157 -9.02 -6.92 -5.69
N LEU A 158 -10.25 -6.63 -5.22
CA LEU A 158 -11.38 -6.30 -6.10
C LEU A 158 -11.18 -4.95 -6.82
N LEU A 159 -10.70 -3.93 -6.11
CA LEU A 159 -10.42 -2.61 -6.69
C LEU A 159 -9.26 -2.64 -7.70
N GLU A 160 -8.23 -3.45 -7.44
CA GLU A 160 -7.15 -3.73 -8.40
C GLU A 160 -7.68 -4.42 -9.67
N GLY A 161 -8.59 -5.39 -9.51
CA GLY A 161 -9.22 -6.12 -10.60
C GLY A 161 -10.07 -5.23 -11.53
N ALA A 162 -10.70 -4.18 -10.99
CA ALA A 162 -11.47 -3.17 -11.72
C ALA A 162 -12.27 -3.71 -12.93
N SER A 163 -13.09 -4.72 -12.65
CA SER A 163 -14.11 -5.25 -13.55
C SER A 163 -15.39 -4.41 -13.46
N ASP A 164 -16.28 -4.55 -14.45
CA ASP A 164 -17.54 -3.81 -14.51
C ASP A 164 -18.48 -4.13 -13.32
N ASP A 165 -18.28 -5.28 -12.66
CA ASP A 165 -19.03 -5.71 -11.47
C ASP A 165 -18.35 -5.37 -10.12
N THR A 166 -17.14 -4.79 -10.12
CA THR A 166 -16.29 -4.58 -8.91
C THR A 166 -17.08 -4.10 -7.70
N TRP A 167 -17.77 -2.95 -7.83
CA TRP A 167 -18.52 -2.35 -6.74
C TRP A 167 -19.74 -3.16 -6.31
N THR A 168 -20.33 -3.95 -7.21
CA THR A 168 -21.43 -4.87 -6.86
C THR A 168 -20.92 -6.04 -6.02
N THR A 169 -19.71 -6.52 -6.32
CA THR A 169 -19.06 -7.61 -5.58
C THR A 169 -18.51 -7.11 -4.23
N VAL A 170 -17.95 -5.89 -4.18
CA VAL A 170 -17.64 -5.18 -2.91
C VAL A 170 -18.90 -4.99 -2.05
N LYS A 171 -20.03 -4.55 -2.62
CA LYS A 171 -21.31 -4.40 -1.89
C LYS A 171 -21.81 -5.73 -1.31
N LYS A 172 -21.71 -6.84 -2.06
CA LYS A 172 -22.08 -8.20 -1.59
C LYS A 172 -21.18 -8.66 -0.45
N LEU A 173 -19.87 -8.48 -0.58
CA LEU A 173 -18.89 -8.78 0.46
C LEU A 173 -19.16 -7.95 1.72
N HIS A 174 -19.26 -6.63 1.58
CA HIS A 174 -19.55 -5.69 2.66
C HIS A 174 -20.76 -6.10 3.48
N ARG A 175 -21.87 -6.42 2.79
CA ARG A 175 -23.08 -6.89 3.45
C ARG A 175 -22.86 -8.22 4.17
N ARG A 176 -22.24 -9.21 3.54
CA ARG A 176 -22.00 -10.54 4.13
C ARG A 176 -21.17 -10.46 5.42
N GLU A 177 -20.05 -9.75 5.38
CA GLU A 177 -19.16 -9.65 6.55
C GLU A 177 -19.77 -8.76 7.65
N THR A 178 -20.43 -7.65 7.28
CA THR A 178 -21.10 -6.77 8.25
C THR A 178 -22.28 -7.47 8.92
N ASP A 179 -23.16 -8.15 8.16
CA ASP A 179 -24.31 -8.88 8.72
C ASP A 179 -23.82 -10.01 9.67
N SER A 180 -22.73 -10.71 9.30
CA SER A 180 -22.07 -11.72 10.13
C SER A 180 -21.49 -11.14 11.43
N ALA A 181 -20.70 -10.06 11.32
CA ALA A 181 -20.09 -9.40 12.47
C ALA A 181 -21.12 -8.76 13.42
N VAL A 182 -22.18 -8.15 12.87
CA VAL A 182 -23.31 -7.60 13.64
C VAL A 182 -24.08 -8.70 14.36
N SER A 183 -24.34 -9.85 13.72
CA SER A 183 -24.99 -10.99 14.37
C SER A 183 -24.13 -11.55 15.52
N GLY A 184 -22.82 -11.70 15.30
CA GLY A 184 -21.86 -12.14 16.31
C GLY A 184 -21.77 -11.17 17.49
N LEU A 185 -21.63 -9.86 17.22
CA LEU A 185 -21.60 -8.82 18.26
C LEU A 185 -22.91 -8.81 19.05
N SER A 186 -24.07 -8.84 18.40
CA SER A 186 -25.38 -8.84 19.05
C SER A 186 -25.56 -10.04 20.00
N SER A 187 -25.14 -11.24 19.56
CA SER A 187 -25.15 -12.47 20.39
C SER A 187 -24.21 -12.38 21.60
N ALA A 188 -23.07 -11.70 21.47
CA ALA A 188 -22.15 -11.47 22.57
C ALA A 188 -22.66 -10.39 23.55
N LEU A 189 -23.24 -9.30 23.05
CA LEU A 189 -23.82 -8.20 23.85
C LEU A 189 -25.01 -8.66 24.70
N ALA A 190 -25.77 -9.66 24.25
CA ALA A 190 -26.87 -10.25 25.02
C ALA A 190 -26.46 -10.79 26.41
N ARG A 191 -25.16 -11.03 26.65
CA ARG A 191 -24.63 -11.54 27.93
C ARG A 191 -24.40 -10.48 29.01
N PHE A 192 -24.57 -9.18 28.68
CA PHE A 192 -24.17 -8.05 29.53
C PHE A 192 -25.33 -7.26 30.17
N GLU A 193 -26.59 -7.64 29.93
CA GLU A 193 -27.84 -6.96 30.38
C GLU A 193 -27.74 -5.44 30.19
N MET A 194 -27.77 -5.03 28.93
CA MET A 194 -27.71 -3.63 28.52
C MET A 194 -29.04 -3.18 27.93
N ASP A 195 -29.34 -1.89 28.08
CA ASP A 195 -30.43 -1.22 27.37
C ASP A 195 -30.30 -1.38 25.85
N GLU A 196 -31.44 -1.47 25.18
CA GLU A 196 -31.48 -1.66 23.73
C GLU A 196 -30.91 -0.45 22.98
N GLU A 197 -31.06 0.78 23.51
CA GLU A 197 -30.53 1.99 22.87
C GLU A 197 -28.99 1.96 22.78
N THR A 198 -28.29 1.55 23.84
CA THR A 198 -26.83 1.40 23.83
C THR A 198 -26.40 0.22 22.96
N ARG A 199 -27.17 -0.87 22.95
CA ARG A 199 -26.91 -2.01 22.05
C ARG A 199 -27.02 -1.62 20.57
N GLU A 200 -28.07 -0.90 20.20
CA GLU A 200 -28.27 -0.34 18.86
C GLU A 200 -27.17 0.64 18.47
N LYS A 201 -26.73 1.52 19.39
CA LYS A 201 -25.58 2.42 19.17
C LYS A 201 -24.30 1.66 18.88
N MET A 202 -23.99 0.59 19.62
CA MET A 202 -22.80 -0.24 19.39
C MET A 202 -22.88 -0.99 18.05
N VAL A 203 -24.03 -1.57 17.73
CA VAL A 203 -24.26 -2.23 16.42
C VAL A 203 -24.10 -1.24 15.28
N LYS A 204 -24.67 -0.04 15.39
CA LYS A 204 -24.53 1.02 14.40
C LYS A 204 -23.09 1.50 14.27
N SER A 205 -22.36 1.64 15.38
CA SER A 205 -20.93 1.99 15.36
C SER A 205 -20.11 0.96 14.57
N LEU A 206 -20.38 -0.34 14.72
CA LEU A 206 -19.72 -1.38 13.93
C LEU A 206 -20.09 -1.30 12.44
N GLN A 207 -21.36 -0.98 12.11
CA GLN A 207 -21.78 -0.76 10.72
C GLN A 207 -21.10 0.48 10.10
N ASP A 208 -21.00 1.59 10.83
CA ASP A 208 -20.32 2.80 10.38
C ASP A 208 -18.80 2.57 10.25
N TYR A 209 -18.19 1.80 11.16
CA TYR A 209 -16.80 1.33 11.05
C TYR A 209 -16.58 0.49 9.78
N SER A 210 -17.45 -0.49 9.51
CA SER A 210 -17.37 -1.34 8.31
C SER A 210 -17.35 -0.53 7.01
N ARG A 211 -18.12 0.57 6.98
CA ARG A 211 -18.17 1.52 5.88
C ARG A 211 -16.85 2.28 5.76
N SER A 212 -16.35 2.80 6.89
CA SER A 212 -15.08 3.52 6.98
C SER A 212 -13.89 2.70 6.46
N VAL A 213 -13.83 1.39 6.76
CA VAL A 213 -12.79 0.48 6.23
C VAL A 213 -12.78 0.51 4.69
N ILE A 214 -13.94 0.37 4.05
CA ILE A 214 -14.05 0.38 2.58
C ILE A 214 -13.73 1.77 2.02
N GLU A 215 -14.24 2.84 2.65
CA GLU A 215 -13.96 4.21 2.21
C GLU A 215 -12.47 4.56 2.31
N ASN A 216 -11.77 4.09 3.34
CA ASN A 216 -10.34 4.30 3.50
C ASN A 216 -9.53 3.47 2.50
N LYS A 217 -9.84 2.17 2.34
CA LYS A 217 -9.19 1.33 1.34
C LYS A 217 -9.38 1.85 -0.10
N ALA A 218 -10.57 2.36 -0.41
CA ALA A 218 -10.85 2.96 -1.70
C ALA A 218 -10.08 4.28 -1.93
N LYS A 219 -9.84 5.09 -0.88
CA LYS A 219 -8.96 6.28 -0.96
C LYS A 219 -7.50 5.89 -1.19
N GLU A 220 -7.01 4.83 -0.52
CA GLU A 220 -5.64 4.31 -0.73
C GLU A 220 -5.43 3.87 -2.19
N GLU A 221 -6.33 3.04 -2.73
CA GLU A 221 -6.21 2.57 -4.12
C GLU A 221 -6.44 3.69 -5.15
N ALA A 222 -7.36 4.63 -4.89
CA ALA A 222 -7.50 5.82 -5.73
C ALA A 222 -6.23 6.69 -5.77
N GLY A 223 -5.45 6.73 -4.68
CA GLY A 223 -4.13 7.36 -4.66
C GLY A 223 -3.09 6.64 -5.54
N ARG A 224 -3.26 5.33 -5.77
CA ARG A 224 -2.38 4.48 -6.58
C ARG A 224 -2.84 4.32 -8.04
N VAL A 225 -4.01 4.86 -8.40
CA VAL A 225 -4.69 4.66 -9.69
C VAL A 225 -3.79 4.82 -10.93
N LEU A 226 -2.91 5.83 -10.97
CA LEU A 226 -2.03 6.08 -12.13
C LEU A 226 -1.05 4.91 -12.36
N MET A 227 -0.51 4.36 -11.27
CA MET A 227 0.41 3.23 -11.33
C MET A 227 -0.34 1.98 -11.82
N ARG A 228 -1.50 1.67 -11.22
CA ARG A 228 -2.38 0.57 -11.64
C ARG A 228 -2.82 0.69 -13.11
N MET A 229 -3.12 1.91 -13.57
CA MET A 229 -3.47 2.20 -14.97
C MET A 229 -2.33 1.88 -15.94
N LYS A 230 -1.08 2.17 -15.55
CA LYS A 230 0.12 1.83 -16.34
C LYS A 230 0.39 0.33 -16.34
N GLU A 231 0.20 -0.37 -15.23
CA GLU A 231 0.32 -1.84 -15.16
C GLU A 231 -0.71 -2.51 -16.07
N ARG A 232 -2.00 -2.15 -15.95
CA ARG A 232 -3.07 -2.64 -16.82
C ARG A 232 -2.87 -2.27 -18.29
N PHE A 233 -2.31 -1.09 -18.58
CA PHE A 233 -1.94 -0.75 -19.96
C PHE A 233 -0.81 -1.65 -20.44
N GLY A 234 0.26 -1.79 -19.65
CA GLY A 234 1.43 -2.59 -19.97
C GLY A 234 1.06 -4.04 -20.27
N THR A 235 0.32 -4.70 -19.39
CA THR A 235 -0.10 -6.11 -19.58
C THR A 235 -0.90 -6.28 -20.88
N LEU A 236 -1.94 -5.47 -21.11
CA LEU A 236 -2.79 -5.57 -22.30
C LEU A 236 -2.13 -5.10 -23.61
N PHE A 237 -1.13 -4.22 -23.53
CA PHE A 237 -0.41 -3.70 -24.68
C PHE A 237 0.76 -4.61 -25.08
N SER A 238 1.51 -5.13 -24.12
CA SER A 238 2.71 -5.94 -24.38
C SER A 238 2.46 -7.44 -24.44
N HIS A 239 1.27 -7.94 -24.07
CA HIS A 239 0.93 -9.37 -24.15
C HIS A 239 -0.24 -9.64 -25.11
N ASP A 240 -0.26 -10.84 -25.68
CA ASP A 240 -1.34 -11.36 -26.50
C ASP A 240 -2.49 -11.99 -25.67
N SER A 241 -3.44 -12.64 -26.33
CA SER A 241 -4.56 -13.32 -25.65
C SER A 241 -4.12 -14.46 -24.76
N ASP A 242 -2.95 -15.04 -25.04
CA ASP A 242 -2.41 -16.24 -24.39
C ASP A 242 -1.40 -15.85 -23.29
N SER A 243 -1.38 -14.56 -22.93
CA SER A 243 -0.46 -13.93 -21.97
C SER A 243 1.02 -14.02 -22.37
N MET A 244 1.33 -14.24 -23.65
CA MET A 244 2.70 -14.25 -24.16
C MET A 244 3.14 -12.84 -24.61
N PRO A 245 4.41 -12.44 -24.42
CA PRO A 245 4.91 -11.15 -24.88
C PRO A 245 4.77 -10.98 -26.41
N ARG A 246 4.09 -9.92 -26.84
CA ARG A 246 3.88 -9.59 -28.26
C ARG A 246 5.19 -9.29 -28.97
N VAL A 247 5.32 -9.83 -30.17
CA VAL A 247 6.37 -9.49 -31.12
C VAL A 247 5.76 -8.69 -32.26
N TRP A 248 6.21 -7.45 -32.43
CA TRP A 248 5.68 -6.49 -33.42
C TRP A 248 6.01 -6.87 -34.87
N THR A 249 5.39 -7.93 -35.38
CA THR A 249 5.65 -8.56 -36.70
C THR A 249 5.08 -7.78 -37.89
N GLY A 250 4.43 -6.64 -37.66
CA GLY A 250 3.91 -5.77 -38.72
C GLY A 250 2.49 -6.07 -39.22
N LYS A 251 1.91 -7.21 -38.84
CA LYS A 251 0.53 -7.62 -39.19
C LYS A 251 -0.55 -7.09 -38.24
N GLU A 252 -0.17 -6.74 -37.01
CA GLU A 252 -1.08 -6.29 -35.96
C GLU A 252 -1.49 -4.81 -36.14
N ASP A 253 -2.77 -4.51 -35.88
CA ASP A 253 -3.24 -3.12 -35.75
C ASP A 253 -2.87 -2.55 -34.38
N LEU A 254 -1.70 -1.94 -34.32
CA LEU A 254 -1.18 -1.26 -33.13
C LEU A 254 -2.10 -0.14 -32.63
N ARG A 255 -2.89 0.50 -33.52
CA ARG A 255 -3.84 1.56 -33.13
C ARG A 255 -5.04 0.95 -32.42
N ALA A 256 -5.55 -0.20 -32.88
CA ALA A 256 -6.61 -0.94 -32.21
C ALA A 256 -6.15 -1.47 -30.84
N ILE A 257 -4.95 -2.06 -30.75
CA ILE A 257 -4.36 -2.54 -29.49
C ILE A 257 -4.20 -1.38 -28.50
N THR A 258 -3.60 -0.26 -28.94
CA THR A 258 -3.44 0.95 -28.12
C THR A 258 -4.78 1.50 -27.64
N LYS A 259 -5.82 1.51 -28.50
CA LYS A 259 -7.16 1.98 -28.13
C LYS A 259 -7.80 1.05 -27.09
N SER A 260 -7.67 -0.26 -27.26
CA SER A 260 -8.19 -1.27 -26.32
C SER A 260 -7.53 -1.14 -24.94
N ALA A 261 -6.20 -1.16 -24.88
CA ALA A 261 -5.45 -1.03 -23.63
C ALA A 261 -5.75 0.31 -22.91
N ARG A 262 -5.83 1.43 -23.65
CA ARG A 262 -6.25 2.72 -23.08
C ARG A 262 -7.70 2.71 -22.57
N SER A 263 -8.62 2.04 -23.26
CA SER A 263 -10.01 1.88 -22.81
C SER A 263 -10.10 1.09 -21.50
N ALA A 264 -9.35 -0.01 -21.37
CA ALA A 264 -9.29 -0.82 -20.16
C ALA A 264 -8.66 -0.07 -18.97
N SER A 265 -7.61 0.72 -19.19
CA SER A 265 -7.06 1.62 -18.14
C SER A 265 -8.03 2.76 -17.79
N LEU A 266 -8.88 3.21 -18.72
CA LEU A 266 -9.89 4.23 -18.43
C LEU A 266 -11.05 3.68 -17.59
N LYS A 267 -11.46 2.41 -17.80
CA LYS A 267 -12.43 1.72 -16.94
C LYS A 267 -11.95 1.67 -15.49
N LEU A 268 -10.69 1.31 -15.27
CA LEU A 268 -10.04 1.34 -13.95
C LEU A 268 -10.11 2.73 -13.29
N LEU A 269 -9.83 3.81 -14.04
CA LEU A 269 -10.01 5.18 -13.52
C LEU A 269 -11.47 5.49 -13.15
N SER A 270 -12.44 5.00 -13.92
CA SER A 270 -13.88 5.17 -13.61
C SER A 270 -14.32 4.39 -12.37
N VAL A 271 -13.81 3.17 -12.17
CA VAL A 271 -14.04 2.37 -10.96
C VAL A 271 -13.47 3.09 -9.73
N MET A 272 -12.25 3.63 -9.83
CA MET A 272 -11.57 4.32 -8.72
C MET A 272 -11.99 5.79 -8.52
N ALA A 273 -12.84 6.37 -9.37
CA ALA A 273 -13.25 7.78 -9.23
C ALA A 273 -14.27 8.01 -8.10
N VAL A 274 -15.18 7.06 -7.85
CA VAL A 274 -16.33 7.20 -6.94
C VAL A 274 -16.69 5.88 -6.24
N ILE A 275 -17.02 5.98 -4.95
CA ILE A 275 -17.49 4.88 -4.10
C ILE A 275 -18.97 4.56 -4.41
N ARG A 276 -19.24 3.36 -4.93
CA ARG A 276 -20.58 2.91 -5.33
C ARG A 276 -21.19 1.89 -4.35
N LEU A 277 -21.23 2.26 -3.07
CA LEU A 277 -21.89 1.46 -2.02
C LEU A 277 -23.42 1.69 -1.93
N GLY A 278 -23.94 2.77 -2.51
CA GLY A 278 -25.39 3.02 -2.63
C GLY A 278 -26.00 2.36 -3.87
N ASP A 279 -27.33 2.48 -4.03
CA ASP A 279 -28.07 1.99 -5.21
C ASP A 279 -28.26 3.07 -6.30
N GLU A 280 -27.64 4.24 -6.10
CA GLU A 280 -27.62 5.34 -7.06
C GLU A 280 -26.69 5.02 -8.24
N THR A 281 -27.19 5.27 -9.46
CA THR A 281 -26.44 5.09 -10.71
C THR A 281 -25.72 6.37 -11.12
N ASP A 282 -24.44 6.28 -11.45
CA ASP A 282 -23.67 7.38 -12.03
C ASP A 282 -23.42 7.23 -13.54
N ASN A 283 -23.00 8.32 -14.17
CA ASN A 283 -22.67 8.36 -15.61
C ASN A 283 -21.15 8.46 -15.89
N ILE A 284 -20.29 8.24 -14.88
CA ILE A 284 -18.88 8.65 -14.91
C ILE A 284 -18.08 7.93 -15.99
N GLU A 285 -18.27 6.62 -16.18
CA GLU A 285 -17.56 5.85 -17.21
C GLU A 285 -17.84 6.42 -18.61
N LYS A 286 -19.11 6.75 -18.87
CA LYS A 286 -19.57 7.33 -20.14
C LYS A 286 -18.99 8.73 -20.34
N THR A 287 -19.04 9.57 -19.30
CA THR A 287 -18.51 10.94 -19.32
C THR A 287 -17.00 10.96 -19.56
N LEU A 288 -16.24 10.13 -18.83
CA LEU A 288 -14.81 9.91 -19.03
C LEU A 288 -14.50 9.42 -20.45
N THR A 289 -15.20 8.39 -20.93
CA THR A 289 -14.97 7.80 -22.26
C THR A 289 -15.17 8.83 -23.38
N VAL A 290 -16.29 9.58 -23.34
CA VAL A 290 -16.59 10.63 -24.33
C VAL A 290 -15.57 11.76 -24.29
N ALA A 291 -15.16 12.23 -23.11
CA ALA A 291 -14.24 13.35 -22.97
C ALA A 291 -12.77 12.99 -23.29
N LEU A 292 -12.34 11.75 -23.02
CA LEU A 292 -10.92 11.39 -22.94
C LEU A 292 -10.41 10.45 -24.05
N MET A 293 -11.30 9.69 -24.71
CA MET A 293 -10.96 8.77 -25.80
C MET A 293 -11.22 9.32 -27.21
N ASP A 294 -12.28 10.12 -27.42
CA ASP A 294 -12.73 10.65 -28.73
C ASP A 294 -12.54 12.19 -28.84
N PRO A 295 -11.31 12.75 -28.73
CA PRO A 295 -11.09 14.20 -28.77
C PRO A 295 -11.54 14.85 -30.10
N THR A 296 -11.57 14.09 -31.19
CA THR A 296 -11.88 14.58 -32.54
C THR A 296 -13.31 15.10 -32.67
N LYS A 297 -14.28 14.57 -31.90
CA LYS A 297 -15.66 15.11 -31.87
C LYS A 297 -15.73 16.44 -31.12
N ASN A 298 -14.90 16.59 -30.10
CA ASN A 298 -14.84 17.80 -29.25
C ASN A 298 -14.15 18.98 -29.93
N GLU A 299 -13.49 18.80 -31.08
CA GLU A 299 -12.99 19.92 -31.89
C GLU A 299 -14.07 20.45 -32.85
N THR A 300 -14.84 19.56 -33.47
CA THR A 300 -15.98 19.93 -34.33
C THR A 300 -17.15 20.57 -33.56
N SER A 301 -17.27 20.32 -32.25
CA SER A 301 -18.31 20.93 -31.40
C SER A 301 -17.93 22.28 -30.77
N LYS A 302 -16.68 22.77 -30.93
CA LYS A 302 -16.24 24.11 -30.46
C LYS A 302 -16.98 25.30 -31.09
N LYS A 303 -18.01 25.04 -31.93
CA LYS A 303 -18.86 26.05 -32.57
C LYS A 303 -20.19 26.31 -31.84
N SER A 304 -20.50 25.62 -30.74
CA SER A 304 -21.54 26.06 -29.79
C SER A 304 -20.91 26.70 -28.55
N ILE A 305 -21.41 27.88 -28.17
CA ILE A 305 -20.80 28.77 -27.17
C ILE A 305 -21.24 28.40 -25.73
N THR A 306 -21.85 27.23 -25.54
CA THR A 306 -22.57 26.85 -24.31
C THR A 306 -22.21 25.47 -23.73
N ALA A 307 -21.32 24.70 -24.36
CA ALA A 307 -20.86 23.42 -23.82
C ALA A 307 -19.65 23.61 -22.90
N SER A 308 -19.90 23.78 -21.60
CA SER A 308 -18.87 23.69 -20.56
C SER A 308 -18.18 22.33 -20.60
N ASP A 309 -16.86 22.32 -20.40
CA ASP A 309 -16.08 21.08 -20.34
C ASP A 309 -16.48 20.27 -19.09
N PRO A 310 -17.05 19.06 -19.24
CA PRO A 310 -17.54 18.27 -18.11
C PRO A 310 -16.43 17.82 -17.15
N LEU A 311 -15.16 17.92 -17.57
CA LEU A 311 -14.00 17.62 -16.73
C LEU A 311 -13.28 18.88 -16.21
N ALA A 312 -13.90 20.06 -16.31
CA ALA A 312 -13.44 21.29 -15.68
C ALA A 312 -14.03 21.53 -14.28
N SER A 313 -15.01 20.73 -13.86
CA SER A 313 -15.64 20.81 -12.53
C SER A 313 -14.78 20.19 -11.43
N SER A 314 -14.83 20.78 -10.23
CA SER A 314 -14.25 20.20 -9.00
C SER A 314 -15.11 19.06 -8.41
N THR A 315 -16.38 18.94 -8.81
CA THR A 315 -17.32 17.92 -8.34
C THR A 315 -17.96 17.19 -9.51
N TRP A 316 -18.28 15.92 -9.32
CA TRP A 316 -19.11 15.15 -10.26
C TRP A 316 -20.57 15.61 -10.18
N ASP A 317 -21.24 15.73 -11.32
CA ASP A 317 -22.69 15.92 -11.36
C ASP A 317 -23.39 14.69 -10.76
N GLU A 318 -24.46 14.93 -10.00
CA GLU A 318 -25.30 13.90 -9.34
C GLU A 318 -24.59 13.01 -8.30
N VAL A 319 -23.31 13.25 -7.96
CA VAL A 319 -22.57 12.46 -6.96
C VAL A 319 -22.12 13.32 -5.76
N PRO A 320 -22.48 12.94 -4.51
CA PRO A 320 -22.02 13.63 -3.31
C PRO A 320 -20.48 13.64 -3.14
N SER A 321 -19.93 14.75 -2.65
CA SER A 321 -18.50 14.89 -2.37
C SER A 321 -17.95 13.83 -1.41
N THR A 322 -18.78 13.31 -0.50
CA THR A 322 -18.40 12.23 0.45
C THR A 322 -18.09 10.90 -0.24
N ARG A 323 -18.60 10.66 -1.45
CA ARG A 323 -18.33 9.45 -2.25
C ARG A 323 -17.29 9.67 -3.34
N THR A 324 -16.87 10.91 -3.56
CA THR A 324 -15.88 11.27 -4.59
C THR A 324 -14.48 10.97 -4.08
N LEU A 325 -13.76 10.08 -4.78
CA LEU A 325 -12.36 9.75 -4.52
C LEU A 325 -11.44 10.60 -5.40
N ILE A 326 -11.80 10.74 -6.69
CA ILE A 326 -11.03 11.47 -7.69
C ILE A 326 -12.00 12.44 -8.38
N THR A 327 -11.69 13.73 -8.34
CA THR A 327 -12.50 14.79 -8.98
C THR A 327 -12.37 14.76 -10.51
N PRO A 328 -13.33 15.32 -11.28
CA PRO A 328 -13.24 15.36 -12.75
C PRO A 328 -11.95 15.99 -13.28
N VAL A 329 -11.50 17.09 -12.66
CA VAL A 329 -10.22 17.75 -12.99
C VAL A 329 -9.01 16.86 -12.69
N GLN A 330 -9.01 16.12 -11.58
CA GLN A 330 -7.95 15.15 -11.28
C GLN A 330 -7.94 13.99 -12.28
N CYS A 331 -9.10 13.42 -12.64
CA CYS A 331 -9.20 12.39 -13.69
C CYS A 331 -8.60 12.89 -15.02
N LYS A 332 -8.87 14.14 -15.40
CA LYS A 332 -8.29 14.76 -16.59
C LYS A 332 -6.76 14.94 -16.50
N SER A 333 -6.24 15.24 -15.31
CA SER A 333 -4.80 15.36 -15.05
C SER A 333 -4.11 14.00 -15.11
N ILE A 334 -4.62 13.02 -14.35
CA ILE A 334 -4.15 11.62 -14.31
C ILE A 334 -4.14 11.03 -15.72
N TRP A 335 -5.18 11.25 -16.51
CA TRP A 335 -5.25 10.75 -17.89
C TRP A 335 -4.21 11.38 -18.83
N ARG A 336 -3.88 12.67 -18.65
CA ARG A 336 -2.79 13.32 -19.41
C ARG A 336 -1.44 12.71 -19.04
N GLN A 337 -1.15 12.59 -17.75
CA GLN A 337 0.08 11.99 -17.26
C GLN A 337 0.22 10.53 -17.72
N PHE A 338 -0.84 9.73 -17.59
CA PHE A 338 -0.93 8.37 -18.12
C PHE A 338 -0.65 8.30 -19.62
N LYS A 339 -1.22 9.21 -20.42
CA LYS A 339 -0.93 9.28 -21.87
C LYS A 339 0.55 9.56 -22.13
N THR A 340 1.14 10.56 -21.49
CA THR A 340 2.57 10.92 -21.67
C THR A 340 3.50 9.78 -21.25
N GLU A 341 3.23 9.12 -20.12
CA GLU A 341 4.08 8.02 -19.63
C GLU A 341 3.94 6.73 -20.47
N THR A 342 2.78 6.49 -21.11
CA THR A 342 2.57 5.34 -22.02
C THR A 342 2.96 5.63 -23.48
N GLU A 343 3.06 6.91 -23.87
CA GLU A 343 3.38 7.33 -25.24
C GLU A 343 4.77 6.87 -25.69
N TYR A 344 5.76 6.84 -24.79
CA TYR A 344 7.07 6.26 -25.08
C TYR A 344 6.96 4.78 -25.47
N THR A 345 6.23 3.98 -24.71
CA THR A 345 6.01 2.54 -24.97
C THR A 345 5.29 2.31 -26.30
N VAL A 346 4.28 3.13 -26.62
CA VAL A 346 3.59 3.08 -27.91
C VAL A 346 4.53 3.46 -29.06
N THR A 347 5.35 4.50 -28.89
CA THR A 347 6.31 4.95 -29.90
C THR A 347 7.42 3.91 -30.14
N GLN A 348 7.88 3.23 -29.09
CA GLN A 348 8.82 2.12 -29.18
C GLN A 348 8.22 0.93 -29.94
N ALA A 349 6.94 0.61 -29.74
CA ALA A 349 6.25 -0.42 -30.51
C ALA A 349 6.09 -0.02 -31.99
N ILE A 350 5.76 1.24 -32.30
CA ILE A 350 5.72 1.75 -33.69
C ILE A 350 7.09 1.59 -34.36
N SER A 351 8.17 2.04 -33.70
CA SER A 351 9.51 1.99 -34.29
C SER A 351 10.04 0.55 -34.44
N ALA A 352 9.72 -0.35 -33.50
CA ALA A 352 9.99 -1.79 -33.64
C ALA A 352 9.20 -2.41 -34.79
N GLN A 353 7.92 -2.06 -34.95
CA GLN A 353 7.08 -2.54 -36.05
C GLN A 353 7.61 -2.05 -37.42
N GLU A 354 8.04 -0.79 -37.50
CA GLU A 354 8.68 -0.24 -38.70
C GLU A 354 10.05 -0.88 -38.98
N ALA A 355 10.88 -1.10 -37.96
CA ALA A 355 12.18 -1.75 -38.11
C ALA A 355 12.01 -3.19 -38.66
N ASN A 356 11.04 -3.95 -38.15
CA ASN A 356 10.72 -5.29 -38.65
C ASN A 356 10.20 -5.26 -40.09
N LYS A 357 9.33 -4.30 -40.45
CA LYS A 357 8.87 -4.09 -41.83
C LYS A 357 10.03 -3.75 -42.79
N ARG A 358 11.00 -2.93 -42.35
CA ARG A 358 12.20 -2.59 -43.14
C ARG A 358 13.16 -3.78 -43.26
N GLY A 359 13.39 -4.52 -42.17
CA GLY A 359 14.23 -5.71 -42.15
C GLY A 359 13.73 -6.82 -43.08
N SER A 360 12.41 -7.01 -43.17
CA SER A 360 11.79 -7.95 -44.13
C SER A 360 12.09 -7.64 -45.61
N ASN A 361 12.48 -6.41 -45.94
CA ASN A 361 12.81 -5.99 -47.29
C ASN A 361 14.33 -5.89 -47.56
N TRP A 362 15.18 -6.29 -46.61
CA TRP A 362 16.63 -6.27 -46.79
C TRP A 362 17.10 -7.48 -47.62
N LEU A 363 16.76 -7.46 -48.91
CA LEU A 363 17.45 -8.28 -49.90
C LEU A 363 18.95 -7.88 -49.90
N PRO A 364 19.88 -8.84 -49.95
CA PRO A 364 21.30 -8.51 -50.10
C PRO A 364 21.50 -7.68 -51.39
N PRO A 365 22.44 -6.72 -51.41
CA PRO A 365 22.67 -5.87 -52.58
C PRO A 365 22.86 -6.69 -53.87
N PRO A 366 22.44 -6.20 -55.05
CA PRO A 366 22.54 -6.97 -56.30
C PRO A 366 23.96 -7.48 -56.61
N TRP A 367 25.00 -6.73 -56.24
CA TRP A 367 26.40 -7.16 -56.37
C TRP A 367 26.75 -8.32 -55.42
N ALA A 368 26.15 -8.39 -54.23
CA ALA A 368 26.36 -9.46 -53.27
C ALA A 368 25.62 -10.74 -53.71
N ILE A 369 24.42 -10.59 -54.29
CA ILE A 369 23.71 -11.69 -54.95
C ILE A 369 24.56 -12.25 -56.11
N LEU A 370 25.08 -11.38 -56.97
CA LEU A 370 25.97 -11.77 -58.08
C LEU A 370 27.23 -12.49 -57.57
N ALA A 371 27.91 -11.93 -56.56
CA ALA A 371 29.10 -12.52 -55.97
C ALA A 371 28.84 -13.91 -55.36
N LEU A 372 27.70 -14.08 -54.68
CA LEU A 372 27.29 -15.35 -54.05
C LEU A 372 26.93 -16.41 -55.10
N ILE A 373 26.37 -16.01 -56.25
CA ILE A 373 26.13 -16.90 -57.41
C ILE A 373 27.45 -17.31 -58.08
N VAL A 374 28.43 -16.41 -58.20
CA VAL A 374 29.69 -16.67 -58.93
C VAL A 374 30.74 -17.41 -58.08
N LEU A 375 30.89 -17.06 -56.80
CA LEU A 375 31.84 -17.73 -55.89
C LEU A 375 31.26 -18.97 -55.22
N GLY A 376 29.94 -19.01 -55.00
CA GLY A 376 29.32 -19.94 -54.06
C GLY A 376 29.38 -19.44 -52.61
N PHE A 377 28.46 -19.94 -51.78
CA PHE A 377 28.25 -19.46 -50.41
C PHE A 377 29.45 -19.68 -49.48
N ASN A 378 30.18 -20.79 -49.65
CA ASN A 378 31.28 -21.19 -48.78
C ASN A 378 32.54 -20.31 -49.00
N GLU A 379 32.92 -20.11 -50.26
CA GLU A 379 33.95 -19.16 -50.70
C GLU A 379 33.60 -17.71 -50.34
N PHE A 380 32.34 -17.29 -50.50
CA PHE A 380 31.91 -15.94 -50.13
C PHE A 380 32.04 -15.68 -48.61
N MET A 381 31.67 -16.65 -47.77
CA MET A 381 31.84 -16.54 -46.31
C MET A 381 33.30 -16.60 -45.88
N THR A 382 34.17 -17.34 -46.58
CA THR A 382 35.62 -17.34 -46.28
C THR A 382 36.32 -16.05 -46.74
N LEU A 383 35.87 -15.43 -47.85
CA LEU A 383 36.31 -14.11 -48.28
C LEU A 383 35.95 -13.01 -47.26
N LEU A 384 34.73 -13.02 -46.72
CA LEU A 384 34.28 -12.05 -45.71
C LEU A 384 34.94 -12.26 -44.35
N ARG A 385 35.20 -13.51 -43.96
CA ARG A 385 35.72 -13.85 -42.61
C ARG A 385 37.22 -13.66 -42.47
N ASN A 386 37.98 -13.62 -43.57
CA ASN A 386 39.43 -13.50 -43.54
C ASN A 386 39.89 -12.20 -44.24
N PRO A 387 40.29 -11.15 -43.47
CA PRO A 387 40.62 -9.84 -44.02
C PRO A 387 41.83 -9.86 -44.96
N LEU A 388 42.69 -10.90 -44.90
CA LEU A 388 43.85 -11.02 -45.78
C LEU A 388 43.47 -11.31 -47.24
N TYR A 389 42.45 -12.13 -47.50
CA TYR A 389 42.02 -12.38 -48.89
C TYR A 389 41.43 -11.12 -49.53
N LEU A 390 40.71 -10.32 -48.74
CA LEU A 390 40.16 -9.03 -49.16
C LEU A 390 41.28 -8.04 -49.50
N GLY A 391 42.36 -8.00 -48.70
CA GLY A 391 43.58 -7.24 -48.98
C GLY A 391 44.31 -7.71 -50.24
N VAL A 392 44.51 -9.03 -50.41
CA VAL A 392 45.17 -9.60 -51.60
C VAL A 392 44.36 -9.32 -52.88
N LEU A 393 43.03 -9.44 -52.82
CA LEU A 393 42.16 -9.14 -53.96
C LEU A 393 42.18 -7.64 -54.32
N PHE A 394 42.24 -6.76 -53.32
CA PHE A 394 42.41 -5.31 -53.52
C PHE A 394 43.77 -4.97 -54.16
N VAL A 395 44.87 -5.54 -53.67
CA VAL A 395 46.21 -5.36 -54.27
C VAL A 395 46.27 -5.92 -55.69
N GLY A 396 45.70 -7.12 -55.92
CA GLY A 396 45.57 -7.71 -57.25
C GLY A 396 44.77 -6.84 -58.22
N PHE A 397 43.65 -6.27 -57.78
CA PHE A 397 42.86 -5.32 -58.56
C PHE A 397 43.66 -4.05 -58.90
N LEU A 398 44.42 -3.49 -57.96
CA LEU A 398 45.30 -2.35 -58.23
C LEU A 398 46.40 -2.68 -59.23
N LEU A 399 47.02 -3.87 -59.15
CA LEU A 399 48.03 -4.32 -60.11
C LEU A 399 47.44 -4.55 -61.51
N VAL A 400 46.26 -5.19 -61.62
CA VAL A 400 45.55 -5.38 -62.88
C VAL A 400 45.15 -4.02 -63.48
N LYS A 401 44.69 -3.07 -62.66
CA LYS A 401 44.37 -1.71 -63.11
C LYS A 401 45.62 -0.95 -63.55
N ALA A 402 46.74 -1.07 -62.83
CA ALA A 402 48.01 -0.45 -63.20
C ALA A 402 48.53 -1.01 -64.54
N LEU A 403 48.50 -2.33 -64.71
CA LEU A 403 48.80 -2.99 -65.98
C LEU A 403 47.86 -2.53 -67.10
N TRP A 404 46.54 -2.54 -66.89
CA TRP A 404 45.55 -2.06 -67.87
C TRP A 404 45.82 -0.62 -68.32
N THR A 405 46.28 0.23 -67.40
CA THR A 405 46.61 1.64 -67.67
C THR A 405 47.96 1.78 -68.40
N GLN A 406 48.96 0.96 -68.07
CA GLN A 406 50.29 1.00 -68.70
C GLN A 406 50.36 0.29 -70.06
N LEU A 407 49.49 -0.68 -70.32
CA LEU A 407 49.46 -1.44 -71.57
C LEU A 407 48.62 -0.77 -72.68
N ASP A 408 48.02 0.39 -72.39
CA ASP A 408 47.12 1.18 -73.26
C ASP A 408 46.21 0.31 -74.16
N ILE A 409 45.50 -0.60 -73.49
CA ILE A 409 44.68 -1.64 -74.11
C ILE A 409 43.66 -1.08 -75.14
N PRO A 410 42.99 0.08 -74.91
CA PRO A 410 42.11 0.69 -75.91
C PRO A 410 42.84 1.16 -77.18
N GLY A 411 44.11 1.56 -77.08
CA GLY A 411 44.93 1.97 -78.22
C GLY A 411 45.34 0.79 -79.09
N GLU A 412 45.86 -0.27 -78.46
CA GLU A 412 46.47 -1.40 -79.18
C GLU A 412 45.43 -2.29 -79.89
N PHE A 413 44.21 -2.42 -79.35
CA PHE A 413 43.13 -3.21 -79.97
C PHE A 413 42.44 -2.54 -81.17
N ARG A 414 42.76 -1.28 -81.50
CA ARG A 414 42.21 -0.60 -82.71
C ARG A 414 42.57 -1.31 -84.02
N ASN A 415 43.64 -2.11 -84.03
CA ASN A 415 44.12 -2.83 -85.21
C ASN A 415 43.61 -4.28 -85.30
N GLY A 416 42.61 -4.65 -84.49
CA GLY A 416 41.99 -5.98 -84.49
C GLY A 416 42.52 -6.94 -83.42
N ALA A 417 41.75 -8.00 -83.15
CA ALA A 417 41.96 -8.87 -81.99
C ALA A 417 43.27 -9.68 -82.03
N LEU A 418 43.65 -10.24 -83.19
CA LEU A 418 44.88 -11.04 -83.31
C LEU A 418 46.16 -10.20 -83.12
N PRO A 419 46.36 -9.05 -83.82
CA PRO A 419 47.53 -8.20 -83.61
C PRO A 419 47.62 -7.64 -82.19
N GLY A 420 46.48 -7.25 -81.60
CA GLY A 420 46.41 -6.75 -80.21
C GLY A 420 46.92 -7.78 -79.19
N LEU A 421 46.43 -9.03 -79.27
CA LEU A 421 46.86 -10.11 -78.37
C LEU A 421 48.36 -10.43 -78.50
N ILE A 422 48.91 -10.41 -79.72
CA ILE A 422 50.34 -10.67 -79.95
C ILE A 422 51.19 -9.53 -79.38
N SER A 423 50.85 -8.26 -79.64
CA SER A 423 51.57 -7.09 -79.08
C SER A 423 51.53 -7.07 -77.55
N ILE A 424 50.35 -7.34 -76.98
CA ILE A 424 50.16 -7.49 -75.53
C ILE A 424 51.08 -8.57 -74.98
N SER A 425 51.13 -9.77 -75.59
CA SER A 425 52.00 -10.85 -75.13
C SER A 425 53.50 -10.50 -75.18
N ALA A 426 53.93 -9.78 -76.22
CA ALA A 426 55.32 -9.37 -76.39
C ALA A 426 55.74 -8.27 -75.41
N LYS A 427 54.82 -7.35 -75.05
CA LYS A 427 55.03 -6.27 -74.07
C LYS A 427 54.81 -6.71 -72.62
N PHE A 428 54.06 -7.79 -72.37
CA PHE A 428 53.68 -8.25 -71.03
C PHE A 428 54.89 -8.54 -70.12
N VAL A 429 55.84 -9.35 -70.61
CA VAL A 429 57.04 -9.73 -69.84
C VAL A 429 57.97 -8.53 -69.59
N PRO A 430 58.32 -7.68 -70.59
CA PRO A 430 59.05 -6.44 -70.34
C PRO A 430 58.38 -5.52 -69.32
N THR A 431 57.07 -5.28 -69.42
CA THR A 431 56.35 -4.37 -68.51
C THR A 431 56.27 -4.91 -67.08
N ILE A 432 56.04 -6.22 -66.90
CA ILE A 432 56.11 -6.85 -65.57
C ILE A 432 57.52 -6.75 -64.98
N MET A 433 58.56 -6.98 -65.78
CA MET A 433 59.94 -6.86 -65.32
C MET A 433 60.30 -5.41 -64.95
N ASN A 434 59.78 -4.42 -65.68
CA ASN A 434 59.98 -3.01 -65.37
C ASN A 434 59.20 -2.56 -64.12
N LEU A 435 57.99 -3.08 -63.91
CA LEU A 435 57.21 -2.88 -62.68
C LEU A 435 57.89 -3.50 -61.46
N LEU A 436 58.34 -4.76 -61.55
CA LEU A 436 59.10 -5.42 -60.49
C LEU A 436 60.40 -4.68 -60.17
N LYS A 437 61.10 -4.18 -61.20
CA LYS A 437 62.36 -3.44 -61.02
C LYS A 437 62.14 -2.06 -60.38
N ASN A 438 61.12 -1.31 -60.80
CA ASN A 438 60.75 -0.05 -60.16
C ASN A 438 60.26 -0.26 -58.71
N LEU A 439 59.46 -1.30 -58.44
CA LEU A 439 59.01 -1.62 -57.08
C LEU A 439 60.16 -2.06 -56.17
N ALA A 440 61.12 -2.84 -56.68
CA ALA A 440 62.35 -3.16 -55.94
C ALA A 440 63.19 -1.90 -55.65
N GLN A 441 63.39 -1.03 -56.66
CA GLN A 441 64.16 0.22 -56.50
C GLN A 441 63.46 1.25 -55.60
N GLN A 442 62.13 1.25 -55.51
CA GLN A 442 61.37 2.08 -54.57
C GLN A 442 61.30 1.47 -53.15
N GLY A 443 61.60 0.18 -52.99
CA GLY A 443 61.71 -0.48 -51.69
C GLY A 443 63.06 -0.30 -50.98
N GLU A 444 64.14 -0.03 -51.72
CA GLU A 444 65.50 0.18 -51.17
C GLU A 444 65.91 1.67 -51.04
N ALA A 445 65.03 2.61 -51.37
CA ALA A 445 65.33 4.04 -51.26
C ALA A 445 65.23 4.54 -49.80
N PRO A 446 66.29 5.11 -49.19
CA PRO A 446 66.21 5.75 -47.88
C PRO A 446 65.34 7.03 -47.96
N PRO A 447 64.71 7.47 -46.84
CA PRO A 447 63.77 8.58 -46.87
C PRO A 447 64.47 9.91 -47.18
N ALA A 448 64.33 10.36 -48.43
CA ALA A 448 64.82 11.65 -48.87
C ALA A 448 63.97 12.78 -48.26
N ALA A 449 64.60 13.60 -47.42
CA ALA A 449 63.99 14.75 -46.78
C ALA A 449 64.11 16.04 -47.61
N ASN A 450 63.28 17.03 -47.26
CA ASN A 450 63.36 18.46 -47.61
C ASN A 450 63.05 18.90 -49.06
N PRO A 451 62.76 20.21 -49.30
CA PRO A 451 62.44 21.29 -48.35
C PRO A 451 61.17 22.11 -48.69
N GLU A 452 60.89 23.11 -47.84
CA GLU A 452 59.88 24.17 -47.98
C GLU A 452 59.86 24.87 -49.36
N ASN A 453 58.69 25.42 -49.72
CA ASN A 453 58.65 26.73 -50.35
C ASN A 453 57.76 27.66 -49.51
N ARG A 454 58.37 28.66 -48.88
CA ARG A 454 57.71 29.71 -48.08
C ARG A 454 57.26 30.85 -48.98
N HIS A 455 56.24 31.59 -48.56
CA HIS A 455 56.31 33.05 -48.30
C HIS A 455 54.93 33.54 -47.81
N SER A 456 54.77 34.44 -46.83
CA SER A 456 55.67 34.89 -45.73
C SER A 456 54.95 35.91 -44.83
N SER A 457 55.27 35.90 -43.53
CA SER A 457 55.33 37.07 -42.62
C SER A 457 54.02 37.84 -42.29
N ASN A 458 53.85 38.50 -41.13
CA ASN A 458 54.52 38.65 -39.81
C ASN A 458 53.42 39.17 -38.83
N ASN A 459 53.48 39.22 -37.48
CA ASN A 459 54.47 39.06 -36.39
C ASN A 459 53.82 38.17 -35.29
N ALA A 460 54.46 37.60 -34.25
CA ALA A 460 55.25 38.12 -33.11
C ALA A 460 54.47 39.09 -32.17
N SER A 461 54.41 38.95 -30.84
CA SER A 461 55.19 38.16 -29.84
C SER A 461 54.27 37.69 -28.69
N LEU A 462 54.29 36.45 -28.20
CA LEU A 462 55.30 35.78 -27.34
C LEU A 462 55.59 36.47 -25.98
N SER A 463 55.05 35.89 -24.90
CA SER A 463 55.82 35.60 -23.67
C SER A 463 55.12 34.51 -22.85
N GLU A 464 55.91 33.58 -22.31
CA GLU A 464 55.49 32.50 -21.41
C GLU A 464 56.56 32.37 -20.33
N ALA A 465 56.21 32.59 -19.06
CA ALA A 465 57.00 32.20 -17.89
C ALA A 465 56.20 32.34 -16.57
N GLU A 466 56.13 31.24 -15.84
CA GLU A 466 55.94 31.04 -14.40
C GLU A 466 55.77 32.26 -13.46
N HIS A 467 54.75 32.22 -12.57
CA HIS A 467 55.02 31.90 -11.15
C HIS A 467 53.76 31.66 -10.28
N LYS A 468 54.02 31.01 -9.13
CA LYS A 468 53.11 30.53 -8.08
C LYS A 468 52.27 31.62 -7.36
N SER A 469 51.16 31.15 -6.77
CA SER A 469 50.75 31.37 -5.35
C SER A 469 49.44 32.15 -5.06
N ALA A 470 48.88 31.83 -3.89
CA ALA A 470 47.94 32.60 -3.05
C ALA A 470 46.41 32.51 -3.29
N THR A 471 45.83 31.54 -2.59
CA THR A 471 44.59 31.63 -1.78
C THR A 471 44.03 33.03 -1.40
N LYS A 472 42.73 33.23 -1.65
CA LYS A 472 41.70 33.84 -0.76
C LYS A 472 40.31 33.57 -1.39
N LYS A 473 39.29 33.04 -0.70
CA LYS A 473 38.38 33.71 0.27
C LYS A 473 37.97 35.11 -0.22
N ASP A 474 36.69 35.39 -0.46
CA ASP A 474 35.55 35.04 0.39
C ASP A 474 34.47 34.13 -0.24
#